data_AF-A0A7W7HQU8-F1
#
_entry.id   AF-A0A7W7HQU8-F1
#
_cell.length_a   1.000
_cell.length_b   1.000
_cell.length_c   1.000
_cell.angle_alpha   90.00
_cell.angle_beta   90.00
_cell.angle_gamma   90.00
#
_symmetry.space_group_name_H-M   'P 1'
#
loop_
_entity.id
_entity.type
_entity.pdbx_description
1 polymer ?
#
loop_
_entity_poly.entity_id
_entity_poly.type
_entity_poly.pdbx_seq_one_letter_code
_entity_poly.pdbx_strand_id
1 'polypeptide(L)'
;MPVSRKRKKSQKSAAAARASRRRDHTRRVSLSNMVSGWAETFTRRVEAARPHARALAESLRESPATGTALEDELCARLGPLLTELADRTPADPAELLAAAGSGHLDELLAKSDDHIGPEHFAEALADAVADTGADRVRAAVTAILPSPLRERTGLATPGPALGGPVLWTPDRYGTRFAVVAPFAVPDAPVRWYLWDVDTCTLTPLPVHAGFYASPEEALAAWQVGVGPVAAGGTSWRAADDPELLKDVLPGLFGLTALGGESVEQHAEYLRCRRLAETVVASLPAHPVPRHREDLPKLAAEWMSRWPEAQDEAGAVLDAWPLDVPALAVGCSPHRVAYVAQQIREEYGDEAGPVLALLPGWVDLLAGRNGLTPELVARARPYAEGLIHPDVAPGDRDAHQARVIE
;
A
#
# COMPACT_ATOMS: atom_id res chain seq x y z
N MET A 1 57.76 -0.60 19.65
CA MET A 1 56.62 -1.53 19.57
C MET A 1 55.35 -0.77 19.94
N PRO A 2 54.48 -0.38 18.98
CA PRO A 2 53.24 0.27 19.33
C PRO A 2 52.28 -0.78 19.90
N VAL A 3 51.81 -0.54 21.13
CA VAL A 3 50.88 -1.43 21.83
C VAL A 3 49.51 -1.24 21.19
N SER A 4 49.02 -2.28 20.51
CA SER A 4 47.66 -2.37 19.98
C SER A 4 46.66 -2.13 21.12
N ARG A 5 46.05 -0.94 21.15
CA ARG A 5 44.96 -0.62 22.07
C ARG A 5 43.77 -1.48 21.69
N LYS A 6 43.51 -2.51 22.51
CA LYS A 6 42.35 -3.40 22.42
C LYS A 6 41.07 -2.55 22.49
N ARG A 7 40.47 -2.27 21.33
CA ARG A 7 39.23 -1.50 21.21
C ARG A 7 38.15 -2.27 21.97
N LYS A 8 37.66 -1.69 23.08
CA LYS A 8 36.57 -2.25 23.88
C LYS A 8 35.36 -2.33 22.95
N LYS A 9 34.83 -3.54 22.68
CA LYS A 9 33.60 -3.69 21.89
C LYS A 9 32.51 -2.89 22.60
N SER A 10 31.93 -1.91 21.92
CA SER A 10 30.72 -1.22 22.38
C SER A 10 29.69 -2.31 22.69
N GLN A 11 29.28 -2.43 23.95
CA GLN A 11 28.14 -3.26 24.28
C GLN A 11 26.94 -2.57 23.65
N LYS A 12 26.21 -3.29 22.77
CA LYS A 12 24.92 -2.84 22.25
C LYS A 12 24.11 -2.28 23.40
N SER A 13 23.51 -1.10 23.21
CA SER A 13 22.62 -0.54 24.22
C SER A 13 21.53 -1.58 24.54
N ALA A 14 21.12 -1.66 25.80
CA ALA A 14 20.15 -2.66 26.21
C ALA A 14 18.84 -2.55 25.41
N ALA A 15 18.52 -1.35 24.92
CA ALA A 15 17.38 -1.08 24.05
C ALA A 15 17.59 -1.54 22.60
N ALA A 16 18.74 -1.28 21.97
CA ALA A 16 19.03 -1.80 20.62
C ALA A 16 19.01 -3.34 20.62
N ALA A 17 19.51 -3.95 21.69
CA ALA A 17 19.43 -5.40 21.88
C ALA A 17 18.00 -5.89 22.20
N ARG A 18 17.13 -5.07 22.80
CA ARG A 18 15.71 -5.40 23.02
C ARG A 18 14.89 -5.22 21.74
N ALA A 19 15.09 -4.13 20.99
CA ALA A 19 14.46 -3.87 19.70
C ALA A 19 14.81 -4.97 18.69
N SER A 20 16.10 -5.29 18.53
CA SER A 20 16.54 -6.40 17.66
C SER A 20 15.95 -7.75 18.09
N ARG A 21 15.85 -8.04 19.40
CA ARG A 21 15.20 -9.26 19.91
C ARG A 21 13.69 -9.25 19.71
N ARG A 22 13.02 -8.11 19.83
CA ARG A 22 11.60 -7.94 19.47
C ARG A 22 11.41 -8.21 17.98
N ARG A 23 12.22 -7.63 17.09
CA ARG A 23 12.15 -7.86 15.64
C ARG A 23 12.35 -9.34 15.28
N ASP A 24 13.35 -10.00 15.85
CA ASP A 24 13.59 -11.44 15.64
C ASP A 24 12.47 -12.33 16.20
N HIS A 25 11.89 -11.95 17.34
CA HIS A 25 10.79 -12.67 17.97
C HIS A 25 9.49 -12.49 17.18
N THR A 26 9.13 -11.26 16.80
CA THR A 26 7.98 -10.94 15.95
C THR A 26 8.09 -11.69 14.62
N ARG A 27 9.26 -11.69 13.96
CA ARG A 27 9.46 -12.44 12.70
C ARG A 27 9.25 -13.95 12.86
N ARG A 28 9.67 -14.57 13.97
CA ARG A 28 9.54 -16.02 14.18
C ARG A 28 8.17 -16.46 14.68
N VAL A 29 7.55 -15.68 15.58
CA VAL A 29 6.21 -15.96 16.11
C VAL A 29 5.15 -15.68 15.03
N SER A 30 5.35 -14.67 14.19
CA SER A 30 4.45 -14.28 13.10
C SER A 30 4.35 -15.32 11.97
N LEU A 31 5.33 -16.20 11.76
CA LEU A 31 5.29 -17.11 10.61
C LEU A 31 4.65 -18.48 10.92
N SER A 32 4.79 -19.00 12.16
CA SER A 32 4.34 -20.35 12.51
C SER A 32 2.93 -20.42 13.09
N ASN A 33 2.48 -19.41 13.85
CA ASN A 33 1.14 -19.39 14.44
C ASN A 33 0.09 -18.74 13.52
N MET A 34 0.54 -17.93 12.56
CA MET A 34 -0.33 -17.18 11.66
C MET A 34 -0.98 -18.09 10.61
N VAL A 35 -0.30 -19.11 10.08
CA VAL A 35 -0.82 -19.89 8.93
C VAL A 35 -2.05 -20.76 9.28
N SER A 36 -2.08 -21.41 10.44
CA SER A 36 -3.21 -22.29 10.81
C SER A 36 -4.43 -21.53 11.37
N GLY A 37 -4.21 -20.49 12.17
CA GLY A 37 -5.30 -19.66 12.72
C GLY A 37 -5.90 -18.70 11.70
N TRP A 38 -5.14 -18.31 10.67
CA TRP A 38 -5.60 -17.36 9.65
C TRP A 38 -6.69 -17.94 8.75
N ALA A 39 -6.60 -19.20 8.32
CA ALA A 39 -7.63 -19.81 7.48
C ALA A 39 -8.98 -19.95 8.20
N GLU A 40 -8.97 -20.33 9.49
CA GLU A 40 -10.19 -20.41 10.30
C GLU A 40 -10.80 -19.03 10.55
N THR A 41 -9.97 -18.04 10.89
CA THR A 41 -10.40 -16.65 11.08
C THR A 41 -10.95 -16.04 9.80
N PHE A 42 -10.29 -16.28 8.68
CA PHE A 42 -10.75 -15.85 7.37
C PHE A 42 -12.12 -16.47 7.04
N THR A 43 -12.28 -17.79 7.26
CA THR A 43 -13.56 -18.48 7.05
C THR A 43 -14.67 -17.88 7.91
N ARG A 44 -14.42 -17.64 9.21
CA ARG A 44 -15.39 -17.00 10.11
C ARG A 44 -15.81 -15.62 9.62
N ARG A 45 -14.87 -14.81 9.13
CA ARG A 45 -15.16 -13.46 8.58
C ARG A 45 -15.95 -13.52 7.30
N VAL A 46 -15.68 -14.49 6.42
CA VAL A 46 -16.51 -14.76 5.23
C VAL A 46 -17.94 -15.11 5.65
N GLU A 47 -18.12 -16.01 6.62
CA GLU A 47 -19.44 -16.37 7.15
C GLU A 47 -20.17 -15.15 7.74
N ALA A 48 -19.46 -14.30 8.49
CA ALA A 48 -20.02 -13.06 9.04
C ALA A 48 -20.41 -12.05 7.95
N ALA A 49 -19.71 -12.03 6.81
CA ALA A 49 -20.02 -11.18 5.67
C ALA A 49 -21.23 -11.67 4.84
N ARG A 50 -21.60 -12.96 4.89
CA ARG A 50 -22.64 -13.55 4.04
C ARG A 50 -24.00 -12.84 4.08
N PRO A 51 -24.56 -12.46 5.25
CA PRO A 51 -25.86 -11.77 5.29
C PRO A 51 -25.82 -10.44 4.53
N HIS A 52 -24.73 -9.69 4.69
CA HIS A 52 -24.52 -8.40 4.03
C HIS A 52 -24.33 -8.57 2.52
N ALA A 53 -23.54 -9.56 2.11
CA ALA A 53 -23.33 -9.91 0.72
C ALA A 53 -24.63 -10.33 0.00
N ARG A 54 -25.47 -11.14 0.66
CA ARG A 54 -26.79 -11.54 0.13
C ARG A 54 -27.73 -10.34 -0.03
N ALA A 55 -27.81 -9.47 0.98
CA ALA A 55 -28.63 -8.27 0.91
C ALA A 55 -28.18 -7.33 -0.25
N LEU A 56 -26.87 -7.17 -0.45
CA LEU A 56 -26.34 -6.40 -1.58
C LEU A 56 -26.70 -7.06 -2.91
N ALA A 57 -26.50 -8.38 -3.04
CA ALA A 57 -26.85 -9.13 -4.25
C ALA A 57 -28.35 -9.02 -4.60
N GLU A 58 -29.23 -9.14 -3.61
CA GLU A 58 -30.68 -8.96 -3.77
C GLU A 58 -31.03 -7.54 -4.24
N SER A 59 -30.45 -6.52 -3.61
CA SER A 59 -30.72 -5.13 -4.00
C SER A 59 -30.22 -4.81 -5.43
N LEU A 60 -29.11 -5.40 -5.88
CA LEU A 60 -28.64 -5.24 -7.26
C LEU A 60 -29.57 -5.90 -8.29
N ARG A 61 -30.31 -6.95 -7.90
CA ARG A 61 -31.31 -7.58 -8.79
C ARG A 61 -32.45 -6.63 -9.11
N GLU A 62 -32.81 -5.78 -8.16
CA GLU A 62 -33.87 -4.77 -8.28
C GLU A 62 -33.41 -3.55 -9.10
N SER A 63 -32.10 -3.31 -9.21
CA SER A 63 -31.57 -2.22 -10.02
C SER A 63 -31.87 -2.40 -11.53
N PRO A 64 -32.30 -1.34 -12.24
CA PRO A 64 -32.45 -1.35 -13.69
C PRO A 64 -31.13 -1.25 -14.46
N ALA A 65 -30.00 -0.94 -13.79
CA ALA A 65 -28.72 -0.72 -14.45
C ALA A 65 -28.17 -2.01 -15.11
N THR A 66 -27.40 -1.87 -16.19
CA THR A 66 -26.82 -3.01 -16.91
C THR A 66 -25.37 -2.70 -17.29
N GLY A 67 -24.59 -3.76 -17.59
CA GLY A 67 -23.19 -3.62 -18.03
C GLY A 67 -22.35 -2.76 -17.08
N THR A 68 -21.57 -1.84 -17.63
CA THR A 68 -20.68 -0.95 -16.87
C THR A 68 -21.43 -0.04 -15.90
N ALA A 69 -22.69 0.32 -16.18
CA ALA A 69 -23.49 1.13 -15.25
C ALA A 69 -23.84 0.34 -13.97
N LEU A 70 -24.08 -0.97 -14.10
CA LEU A 70 -24.29 -1.83 -12.94
C LEU A 70 -22.99 -2.08 -12.17
N GLU A 71 -21.86 -2.19 -12.87
CA GLU A 71 -20.54 -2.27 -12.23
C GLU A 71 -20.25 -1.01 -11.39
N ASP A 72 -20.54 0.17 -11.92
CA ASP A 72 -20.36 1.45 -11.22
C ASP A 72 -21.29 1.58 -10.02
N GLU A 73 -22.55 1.16 -10.17
CA GLU A 73 -23.49 1.10 -9.05
C GLU A 73 -23.04 0.11 -7.95
N LEU A 74 -22.52 -1.06 -8.35
CA LEU A 74 -21.97 -2.04 -7.42
C LEU A 74 -20.81 -1.43 -6.61
N CYS A 75 -19.83 -0.83 -7.28
CA CYS A 75 -18.71 -0.15 -6.61
C CYS A 75 -19.19 0.97 -5.68
N ALA A 76 -20.11 1.82 -6.13
CA ALA A 76 -20.67 2.90 -5.30
C ALA A 76 -21.38 2.38 -4.03
N ARG A 77 -22.01 1.20 -4.09
CA ARG A 77 -22.66 0.56 -2.93
C ARG A 77 -21.68 -0.17 -2.02
N LEU A 78 -20.57 -0.69 -2.57
CA LEU A 78 -19.52 -1.37 -1.81
C LEU A 78 -18.82 -0.43 -0.83
N GLY A 79 -18.54 0.81 -1.24
CA GLY A 79 -17.80 1.78 -0.42
C GLY A 79 -18.38 1.96 0.98
N PRO A 80 -19.61 2.50 1.11
CA PRO A 80 -20.23 2.72 2.42
C PRO A 80 -20.41 1.43 3.23
N LEU A 81 -20.74 0.32 2.55
CA LEU A 81 -20.94 -0.97 3.20
C LEU A 81 -19.64 -1.50 3.82
N LEU A 82 -18.53 -1.44 3.08
CA LEU A 82 -17.23 -1.90 3.58
C LEU A 82 -16.69 -0.98 4.68
N THR A 83 -16.91 0.33 4.60
CA THR A 83 -16.58 1.26 5.69
C THR A 83 -17.37 0.92 6.95
N GLU A 84 -18.70 0.72 6.84
CA GLU A 84 -19.52 0.34 8.00
C GLU A 84 -19.08 -0.99 8.62
N LEU A 85 -18.70 -1.96 7.79
CA LEU A 85 -18.21 -3.27 8.26
C LEU A 85 -16.81 -3.19 8.86
N ALA A 86 -15.95 -2.28 8.38
CA ALA A 86 -14.62 -2.03 8.92
C ALA A 86 -14.69 -1.32 10.29
N ASP A 87 -15.59 -0.35 10.45
CA ASP A 87 -15.76 0.45 11.68
C ASP A 87 -16.28 -0.36 12.88
N ARG A 88 -16.84 -1.55 12.62
CA ARG A 88 -17.34 -2.45 13.66
C ARG A 88 -16.23 -3.12 14.48
N THR A 89 -14.95 -2.77 14.27
CA THR A 89 -13.86 -3.20 15.15
C THR A 89 -12.70 -2.20 15.13
N PRO A 90 -12.14 -1.85 16.30
CA PRO A 90 -10.68 -1.93 16.37
C PRO A 90 -10.18 -2.46 17.71
N ALA A 91 -9.35 -3.50 17.65
CA ALA A 91 -8.19 -3.52 18.52
C ALA A 91 -7.18 -2.52 17.94
N ASP A 92 -6.67 -1.59 18.74
CA ASP A 92 -5.66 -0.63 18.30
C ASP A 92 -4.43 -1.40 17.73
N PRO A 93 -3.93 -1.12 16.52
CA PRO A 93 -2.69 -1.71 16.00
C PRO A 93 -1.48 -1.59 16.95
N ALA A 94 -1.40 -0.50 17.73
CA ALA A 94 -0.41 -0.31 18.77
C ALA A 94 -0.70 -1.19 20.00
N GLU A 95 -1.97 -1.47 20.33
CA GLU A 95 -2.33 -2.50 21.31
C GLU A 95 -1.98 -3.90 20.81
N LEU A 96 -2.20 -4.21 19.53
CA LEU A 96 -1.79 -5.48 18.91
C LEU A 96 -0.26 -5.66 18.92
N LEU A 97 0.50 -4.62 18.58
CA LEU A 97 1.97 -4.59 18.64
C LEU A 97 2.49 -4.64 20.09
N ALA A 98 1.86 -3.93 21.03
CA ALA A 98 2.19 -3.98 22.44
C ALA A 98 1.86 -5.35 23.05
N ALA A 99 0.77 -5.98 22.62
CA ALA A 99 0.33 -7.29 23.08
C ALA A 99 1.12 -8.46 22.51
N ALA A 100 1.61 -8.33 21.27
CA ALA A 100 2.60 -9.24 20.70
C ALA A 100 3.88 -9.30 21.56
N GLY A 101 4.19 -8.22 22.30
CA GLY A 101 5.27 -8.17 23.28
C GLY A 101 4.91 -8.61 24.71
N SER A 102 3.63 -8.74 25.06
CA SER A 102 3.15 -8.96 26.44
C SER A 102 2.42 -10.28 26.68
N GLY A 103 2.30 -11.15 25.66
CA GLY A 103 1.58 -12.42 25.75
C GLY A 103 0.05 -12.31 25.76
N HIS A 104 -0.50 -11.12 25.50
CA HIS A 104 -1.95 -10.86 25.37
C HIS A 104 -2.43 -10.92 23.91
N LEU A 105 -1.59 -11.43 23.02
CA LEU A 105 -1.86 -11.49 21.58
C LEU A 105 -3.14 -12.30 21.28
N ASP A 106 -3.39 -13.39 22.01
CA ASP A 106 -4.56 -14.25 21.78
C ASP A 106 -5.88 -13.53 22.10
N GLU A 107 -5.91 -12.64 23.10
CA GLU A 107 -7.11 -11.89 23.51
C GLU A 107 -7.41 -10.72 22.56
N LEU A 108 -6.37 -10.11 21.96
CA LEU A 108 -6.52 -9.07 20.94
C LEU A 108 -6.78 -9.64 19.55
N LEU A 109 -6.23 -10.80 19.22
CA LEU A 109 -6.64 -11.56 18.04
C LEU A 109 -8.11 -11.96 18.14
N ALA A 110 -8.58 -12.39 19.32
CA ALA A 110 -10.01 -12.66 19.56
C ALA A 110 -10.90 -11.42 19.43
N LYS A 111 -10.39 -10.20 19.72
CA LYS A 111 -11.11 -8.94 19.45
C LYS A 111 -11.03 -8.52 17.98
N SER A 112 -9.97 -8.86 17.27
CA SER A 112 -9.80 -8.63 15.83
C SER A 112 -10.62 -9.60 14.97
N ASP A 113 -11.14 -10.69 15.55
CA ASP A 113 -11.91 -11.71 14.84
C ASP A 113 -13.17 -11.17 14.14
N ASP A 114 -13.73 -10.04 14.60
CA ASP A 114 -14.97 -9.45 14.06
C ASP A 114 -14.74 -8.55 12.83
N HIS A 115 -13.50 -8.25 12.46
CA HIS A 115 -13.21 -7.35 11.34
C HIS A 115 -13.53 -8.01 9.98
N ILE A 116 -14.48 -7.45 9.23
CA ILE A 116 -14.80 -7.87 7.86
C ILE A 116 -14.13 -6.91 6.86
N GLY A 117 -12.93 -7.28 6.43
CA GLY A 117 -12.24 -6.59 5.33
C GLY A 117 -12.81 -6.92 3.94
N PRO A 118 -12.43 -6.14 2.90
CA PRO A 118 -12.96 -6.27 1.53
C PRO A 118 -12.84 -7.68 0.91
N GLU A 119 -11.77 -8.42 1.20
CA GLU A 119 -11.57 -9.79 0.68
C GLU A 119 -12.59 -10.79 1.21
N HIS A 120 -12.88 -10.73 2.52
CA HIS A 120 -13.89 -11.62 3.13
C HIS A 120 -15.27 -11.35 2.55
N PHE A 121 -15.58 -10.06 2.34
CA PHE A 121 -16.83 -9.64 1.71
C PHE A 121 -16.90 -10.05 0.25
N ALA A 122 -15.81 -9.90 -0.51
CA ALA A 122 -15.73 -10.28 -1.91
C ALA A 122 -15.97 -11.78 -2.12
N GLU A 123 -15.40 -12.62 -1.26
CA GLU A 123 -15.66 -14.05 -1.26
C GLU A 123 -17.13 -14.37 -0.97
N ALA A 124 -17.70 -13.77 0.09
CA ALA A 124 -19.10 -13.96 0.43
C ALA A 124 -20.05 -13.47 -0.68
N LEU A 125 -19.71 -12.39 -1.37
CA LEU A 125 -20.46 -11.84 -2.50
C LEU A 125 -20.39 -12.74 -3.72
N ALA A 126 -19.22 -13.31 -4.03
CA ALA A 126 -19.05 -14.25 -5.13
C ALA A 126 -19.95 -15.48 -4.96
N ASP A 127 -19.99 -16.04 -3.74
CA ASP A 127 -20.88 -17.15 -3.40
C ASP A 127 -22.36 -16.73 -3.47
N ALA A 128 -22.71 -15.57 -2.90
CA ALA A 128 -24.08 -15.08 -2.88
C ALA A 128 -24.66 -14.91 -4.29
N VAL A 129 -23.90 -14.37 -5.25
CA VAL A 129 -24.40 -14.18 -6.62
C VAL A 129 -24.47 -15.48 -7.43
N ALA A 130 -23.65 -16.48 -7.12
CA ALA A 130 -23.71 -17.78 -7.79
C ALA A 130 -25.09 -18.44 -7.61
N ASP A 131 -25.73 -18.24 -6.45
CA ASP A 131 -27.03 -18.81 -6.11
C ASP A 131 -28.24 -17.99 -6.62
N THR A 132 -28.03 -16.76 -7.11
CA THR A 132 -29.15 -15.84 -7.43
C THR A 132 -29.94 -16.21 -8.69
N GLY A 133 -29.31 -16.89 -9.65
CA GLY A 133 -29.84 -17.07 -11.01
C GLY A 133 -29.94 -15.78 -11.85
N ALA A 134 -29.35 -14.67 -11.39
CA ALA A 134 -29.40 -13.38 -12.07
C ALA A 134 -28.09 -13.10 -12.82
N ASP A 135 -27.96 -13.63 -14.04
CA ASP A 135 -26.74 -13.55 -14.86
C ASP A 135 -26.18 -12.14 -15.02
N ARG A 136 -27.05 -11.13 -15.10
CA ARG A 136 -26.65 -9.71 -15.14
C ARG A 136 -25.86 -9.29 -13.89
N VAL A 137 -26.37 -9.58 -12.70
CA VAL A 137 -25.74 -9.21 -11.42
C VAL A 137 -24.45 -10.01 -11.25
N ARG A 138 -24.51 -11.30 -11.57
CA ARG A 138 -23.35 -12.18 -11.57
C ARG A 138 -22.24 -11.65 -12.48
N ALA A 139 -22.55 -11.24 -13.70
CA ALA A 139 -21.59 -10.65 -14.63
C ALA A 139 -20.91 -9.38 -14.08
N ALA A 140 -21.69 -8.47 -13.47
CA ALA A 140 -21.13 -7.26 -12.87
C ALA A 140 -20.21 -7.56 -11.68
N VAL A 141 -20.58 -8.54 -10.84
CA VAL A 141 -19.70 -9.00 -9.74
C VAL A 141 -18.43 -9.67 -10.29
N THR A 142 -18.55 -10.58 -11.27
CA THR A 142 -17.38 -11.21 -11.91
C THR A 142 -16.45 -10.17 -12.56
N ALA A 143 -16.98 -9.06 -13.08
CA ALA A 143 -16.21 -8.01 -13.74
C ALA A 143 -15.25 -7.26 -12.79
N ILE A 144 -15.61 -7.12 -11.51
CA ILE A 144 -14.80 -6.39 -10.52
C ILE A 144 -13.95 -7.31 -9.63
N LEU A 145 -14.23 -8.61 -9.57
CA LEU A 145 -13.52 -9.52 -8.67
C LEU A 145 -12.13 -9.90 -9.19
N PRO A 146 -11.09 -9.94 -8.34
CA PRO A 146 -9.76 -10.44 -8.71
C PRO A 146 -9.73 -11.96 -8.95
N SER A 147 -8.64 -12.46 -9.54
CA SER A 147 -8.43 -13.86 -9.89
C SER A 147 -7.85 -14.64 -8.70
N PRO A 148 -8.67 -15.04 -7.73
CA PRO A 148 -9.33 -16.35 -7.87
C PRO A 148 -10.85 -16.33 -7.64
N LEU A 149 -11.39 -15.21 -7.14
CA LEU A 149 -12.79 -15.12 -6.73
C LEU A 149 -13.77 -15.17 -7.91
N ARG A 150 -13.32 -14.81 -9.11
CA ARG A 150 -14.12 -14.87 -10.34
C ARG A 150 -14.68 -16.27 -10.62
N GLU A 151 -13.86 -17.30 -10.44
CA GLU A 151 -14.26 -18.68 -10.74
C GLU A 151 -15.43 -19.13 -9.84
N ARG A 152 -15.49 -18.63 -8.60
CA ARG A 152 -16.56 -18.93 -7.64
C ARG A 152 -17.93 -18.44 -8.08
N THR A 153 -17.97 -17.39 -8.90
CA THR A 153 -19.25 -16.91 -9.45
C THR A 153 -19.88 -17.95 -10.38
N GLY A 154 -19.10 -18.89 -10.92
CA GLY A 154 -19.59 -19.89 -11.88
C GLY A 154 -19.96 -19.30 -13.24
N LEU A 155 -19.53 -18.06 -13.54
CA LEU A 155 -19.73 -17.40 -14.82
C LEU A 155 -18.39 -17.13 -15.49
N ALA A 156 -18.25 -17.61 -16.72
CA ALA A 156 -17.14 -17.23 -17.58
C ALA A 156 -17.51 -15.93 -18.32
N THR A 157 -17.01 -14.79 -17.84
CA THR A 157 -17.08 -13.52 -18.58
C THR A 157 -15.74 -13.23 -19.25
N PRO A 158 -15.73 -12.73 -20.50
CA PRO A 158 -14.54 -12.09 -21.05
C PRO A 158 -14.14 -10.95 -20.11
N GLY A 159 -12.92 -11.00 -19.58
CA GLY A 159 -12.40 -9.92 -18.75
C GLY A 159 -12.26 -8.62 -19.55
N PRO A 160 -12.19 -7.46 -18.88
CA PRO A 160 -11.85 -6.21 -19.55
C PRO A 160 -10.55 -6.36 -20.34
N ALA A 161 -10.56 -5.88 -21.58
CA ALA A 161 -9.39 -5.88 -22.45
C ALA A 161 -8.74 -4.49 -22.46
N LEU A 162 -7.41 -4.45 -22.54
CA LEU A 162 -6.71 -3.20 -22.75
C LEU A 162 -7.05 -2.64 -24.13
N GLY A 163 -7.49 -1.39 -24.17
CA GLY A 163 -7.84 -0.67 -25.39
C GLY A 163 -6.66 0.06 -26.04
N GLY A 164 -5.45 -0.04 -25.47
CA GLY A 164 -4.31 0.79 -25.86
C GLY A 164 -3.14 0.69 -24.87
N PRO A 165 -2.12 1.56 -25.01
CA PRO A 165 -0.93 1.54 -24.17
C PRO A 165 -1.24 1.97 -22.74
N VAL A 166 -0.52 1.38 -21.78
CA VAL A 166 -0.47 1.85 -20.40
C VAL A 166 0.44 3.08 -20.33
N LEU A 167 -0.05 4.13 -19.71
CA LEU A 167 0.70 5.37 -19.48
C LEU A 167 0.99 5.50 -17.99
N TRP A 168 2.09 6.17 -17.66
CA TRP A 168 2.43 6.44 -16.27
C TRP A 168 3.24 7.72 -16.13
N THR A 169 3.26 8.27 -14.92
CA THR A 169 4.20 9.33 -14.51
C THR A 169 4.48 9.20 -13.01
N PRO A 170 5.75 9.30 -12.57
CA PRO A 170 6.06 9.54 -11.17
C PRO A 170 5.88 11.03 -10.83
N ASP A 171 5.78 11.34 -9.55
CA ASP A 171 6.01 12.67 -9.01
C ASP A 171 7.51 13.05 -9.04
N ARG A 172 7.82 14.31 -8.74
CA ARG A 172 9.21 14.80 -8.73
C ARG A 172 10.07 14.18 -7.62
N TYR A 173 9.48 13.59 -6.59
CA TYR A 173 10.22 12.91 -5.53
C TYR A 173 10.46 11.41 -5.83
N GLY A 174 9.76 10.82 -6.80
CA GLY A 174 9.83 9.40 -7.10
C GLY A 174 9.17 8.52 -6.02
N THR A 175 8.18 9.07 -5.31
CA THR A 175 7.46 8.41 -4.21
C THR A 175 5.98 8.20 -4.47
N ARG A 176 5.43 8.81 -5.53
CA ARG A 176 4.01 8.72 -5.89
C ARG A 176 3.87 8.54 -7.38
N PHE A 177 3.01 7.61 -7.80
CA PHE A 177 2.88 7.22 -9.19
C PHE A 177 1.44 7.33 -9.66
N ALA A 178 1.25 7.98 -10.80
CA ALA A 178 0.03 7.85 -11.59
C ALA A 178 0.26 6.75 -12.62
N VAL A 179 -0.58 5.73 -12.66
CA VAL A 179 -0.66 4.77 -13.75
C VAL A 179 -2.05 4.87 -14.36
N VAL A 180 -2.16 4.97 -15.68
CA VAL A 180 -3.46 4.98 -16.35
C VAL A 180 -3.49 3.97 -17.50
N ALA A 181 -4.58 3.23 -17.61
CA ALA A 181 -4.79 2.27 -18.69
C ALA A 181 -6.18 2.43 -19.32
N PRO A 182 -6.28 2.35 -20.67
CA PRO A 182 -7.56 2.31 -21.35
C PRO A 182 -8.15 0.90 -21.29
N PHE A 183 -9.42 0.78 -20.89
CA PHE A 183 -10.17 -0.47 -20.93
C PHE A 183 -11.31 -0.38 -21.92
N ALA A 184 -11.38 -1.37 -22.80
CA ALA A 184 -12.43 -1.52 -23.80
C ALA A 184 -13.40 -2.63 -23.36
N VAL A 185 -14.69 -2.33 -23.51
CA VAL A 185 -15.80 -3.28 -23.37
C VAL A 185 -16.57 -3.25 -24.71
N PRO A 186 -17.08 -4.38 -25.22
CA PRO A 186 -17.86 -4.38 -26.45
C PRO A 186 -19.01 -3.38 -26.40
N ASP A 187 -19.20 -2.63 -27.49
CA ASP A 187 -20.27 -1.66 -27.68
C ASP A 187 -20.33 -0.50 -26.66
N ALA A 188 -19.22 -0.25 -25.94
CA ALA A 188 -19.08 0.84 -25.00
C ALA A 188 -17.86 1.73 -25.31
N PRO A 189 -17.89 3.03 -24.92
CA PRO A 189 -16.71 3.88 -24.99
C PRO A 189 -15.55 3.32 -24.17
N VAL A 190 -14.32 3.52 -24.66
CA VAL A 190 -13.10 3.24 -23.88
C VAL A 190 -13.09 4.12 -22.64
N ARG A 191 -12.85 3.52 -21.48
CA ARG A 191 -12.71 4.23 -20.20
C ARG A 191 -11.26 4.20 -19.74
N TRP A 192 -10.78 5.26 -19.13
CA TRP A 192 -9.39 5.35 -18.63
C TRP A 192 -9.38 5.12 -17.13
N TYR A 193 -8.77 4.03 -16.67
CA TYR A 193 -8.67 3.75 -15.24
C TYR A 193 -7.34 4.26 -14.70
N LEU A 194 -7.39 5.07 -13.64
CA LEU A 194 -6.23 5.60 -12.92
C LEU A 194 -5.97 4.74 -11.67
N TRP A 195 -4.70 4.44 -11.43
CA TRP A 195 -4.16 4.10 -10.13
C TRP A 195 -3.25 5.25 -9.68
N ASP A 196 -3.63 5.91 -8.59
CA ASP A 196 -2.73 6.78 -7.83
C ASP A 196 -2.12 5.95 -6.70
N VAL A 197 -0.82 5.69 -6.80
CA VAL A 197 -0.10 4.77 -5.93
C VAL A 197 0.92 5.51 -5.10
N ASP A 198 0.72 5.49 -3.78
CA ASP A 198 1.69 5.91 -2.78
C ASP A 198 2.70 4.81 -2.51
N THR A 199 3.98 5.17 -2.46
CA THR A 199 5.06 4.25 -2.13
C THR A 199 5.77 4.66 -0.83
N CYS A 200 5.28 5.66 -0.10
CA CYS A 200 5.89 6.20 1.11
C CYS A 200 5.89 5.23 2.30
N THR A 201 5.02 4.22 2.28
CA THR A 201 4.91 3.19 3.33
C THR A 201 5.64 1.91 2.92
N LEU A 202 5.55 0.87 3.76
CA LEU A 202 6.25 -0.41 3.57
C LEU A 202 6.02 -1.02 2.19
N THR A 203 4.78 -1.00 1.71
CA THR A 203 4.38 -1.52 0.39
C THR A 203 3.68 -0.42 -0.41
N PRO A 204 3.76 -0.42 -1.75
CA PRO A 204 2.95 0.47 -2.56
C PRO A 204 1.44 0.28 -2.32
N LEU A 205 0.71 1.39 -2.16
CA LEU A 205 -0.72 1.40 -1.84
C LEU A 205 -1.49 2.32 -2.80
N PRO A 206 -2.58 1.84 -3.42
CA PRO A 206 -3.52 2.71 -4.10
C PRO A 206 -4.26 3.60 -3.08
N VAL A 207 -3.99 4.89 -3.13
CA VAL A 207 -4.67 5.90 -2.30
C VAL A 207 -5.87 6.56 -3.02
N HIS A 208 -5.91 6.40 -4.33
CA HIS A 208 -7.04 6.79 -5.17
C HIS A 208 -7.02 5.94 -6.43
N ALA A 209 -8.20 5.54 -6.89
CA ALA A 209 -8.36 4.82 -8.14
C ALA A 209 -9.73 5.12 -8.73
N GLY A 210 -9.89 4.94 -10.03
CA GLY A 210 -11.19 5.10 -10.66
C GLY A 210 -11.13 5.38 -12.15
N PHE A 211 -12.30 5.37 -12.79
CA PHE A 211 -12.45 5.69 -14.19
C PHE A 211 -12.58 7.19 -14.45
N TYR A 212 -11.95 7.63 -15.53
CA TYR A 212 -11.97 8.98 -16.09
C TYR A 212 -12.35 8.94 -17.56
N ALA A 213 -12.86 10.05 -18.09
CA ALA A 213 -13.24 10.14 -19.50
C ALA A 213 -12.01 10.22 -20.43
N SER A 214 -10.88 10.70 -19.93
CA SER A 214 -9.64 10.87 -20.69
C SER A 214 -8.41 10.70 -19.79
N PRO A 215 -7.22 10.39 -20.36
CA PRO A 215 -6.00 10.36 -19.58
C PRO A 215 -5.63 11.77 -19.09
N GLU A 216 -5.99 12.84 -19.80
CA GLU A 216 -5.75 14.22 -19.36
C GLU A 216 -6.55 14.58 -18.10
N GLU A 217 -7.81 14.14 -18.03
CA GLU A 217 -8.65 14.31 -16.84
C GLU A 217 -8.09 13.52 -15.65
N ALA A 218 -7.65 12.27 -15.89
CA ALA A 218 -6.99 11.46 -14.87
C ALA A 218 -5.69 12.13 -14.36
N LEU A 219 -4.89 12.71 -15.25
CA LEU A 219 -3.66 13.42 -14.87
C LEU A 219 -3.98 14.65 -14.02
N ALA A 220 -4.98 15.45 -14.42
CA ALA A 220 -5.37 16.64 -13.67
C ALA A 220 -5.86 16.26 -12.26
N ALA A 221 -6.67 15.20 -12.14
CA ALA A 221 -7.13 14.71 -10.84
C ALA A 221 -5.96 14.22 -9.97
N TRP A 222 -5.01 13.47 -10.55
CA TRP A 222 -3.81 13.03 -9.86
C TRP A 222 -2.93 14.20 -9.41
N GLN A 223 -2.70 15.20 -10.26
CA GLN A 223 -1.91 16.39 -9.94
C GLN A 223 -2.51 17.19 -8.78
N VAL A 224 -3.85 17.26 -8.70
CA VAL A 224 -4.56 17.86 -7.55
C VAL A 224 -4.35 17.04 -6.28
N GLY A 225 -4.42 15.71 -6.38
CA GLY A 225 -4.15 14.81 -5.27
C GLY A 225 -2.74 14.99 -4.73
N VAL A 226 -1.74 14.81 -5.59
CA VAL A 226 -0.32 14.80 -5.22
C VAL A 226 0.19 16.15 -4.69
N GLY A 227 -0.33 17.26 -5.23
CA GLY A 227 0.10 18.60 -4.90
C GLY A 227 0.96 19.25 -6.00
N PRO A 228 0.94 20.59 -6.11
CA PRO A 228 1.49 21.32 -7.24
C PRO A 228 3.02 21.28 -7.34
N VAL A 229 3.74 21.18 -6.21
CA VAL A 229 5.20 21.10 -6.17
C VAL A 229 5.64 19.71 -6.64
N ALA A 230 5.11 18.64 -6.04
CA ALA A 230 5.43 17.26 -6.34
C ALA A 230 4.99 16.87 -7.76
N ALA A 231 3.83 17.34 -8.21
CA ALA A 231 3.33 17.05 -9.55
C ALA A 231 3.87 18.02 -10.62
N GLY A 232 4.71 19.00 -10.26
CA GLY A 232 5.23 20.01 -11.18
C GLY A 232 5.94 19.41 -12.41
N GLY A 233 5.50 19.79 -13.61
CA GLY A 233 6.11 19.35 -14.87
C GLY A 233 5.83 17.91 -15.26
N THR A 234 4.92 17.23 -14.56
CA THR A 234 4.51 15.85 -14.89
C THR A 234 3.69 15.80 -16.17
N SER A 235 3.86 14.72 -16.91
CA SER A 235 3.14 14.43 -18.16
C SER A 235 3.14 12.93 -18.40
N TRP A 236 2.13 12.42 -19.11
CA TRP A 236 2.11 11.02 -19.47
C TRP A 236 3.28 10.60 -20.33
N ARG A 237 3.84 9.43 -20.01
CA ARG A 237 4.72 8.67 -20.89
C ARG A 237 4.24 7.23 -20.97
N ALA A 238 4.58 6.54 -22.05
CA ALA A 238 4.34 5.11 -22.14
C ALA A 238 5.09 4.37 -21.02
N ALA A 239 4.44 3.37 -20.42
CA ALA A 239 5.09 2.47 -19.48
C ALA A 239 6.24 1.73 -20.18
N ASP A 240 7.45 1.99 -19.74
CA ASP A 240 8.70 1.50 -20.34
C ASP A 240 9.53 0.64 -19.38
N ASP A 241 9.06 0.45 -18.14
CA ASP A 241 9.61 -0.45 -17.14
C ASP A 241 8.52 -1.38 -16.58
N PRO A 242 8.33 -2.54 -17.22
CA PRO A 242 7.31 -3.50 -16.79
C PRO A 242 7.56 -4.12 -15.41
N GLU A 243 8.82 -4.18 -14.93
CA GLU A 243 9.11 -4.72 -13.61
C GLU A 243 8.74 -3.70 -12.53
N LEU A 244 9.13 -2.43 -12.71
CA LEU A 244 8.71 -1.37 -11.81
C LEU A 244 7.18 -1.21 -11.80
N LEU A 245 6.52 -1.39 -12.95
CA LEU A 245 5.07 -1.32 -13.01
C LEU A 245 4.38 -2.46 -12.22
N LYS A 246 4.96 -3.67 -12.22
CA LYS A 246 4.50 -4.78 -11.36
C LYS A 246 4.70 -4.47 -9.88
N ASP A 247 5.82 -3.82 -9.56
CA ASP A 247 6.14 -3.46 -8.19
C ASP A 247 5.24 -2.30 -7.67
N VAL A 248 4.75 -1.41 -8.55
CA VAL A 248 3.87 -0.27 -8.21
C VAL A 248 2.39 -0.66 -8.21
N LEU A 249 1.93 -1.45 -9.18
CA LEU A 249 0.50 -1.80 -9.26
C LEU A 249 0.08 -2.73 -8.11
N PRO A 250 -1.17 -2.62 -7.62
CA PRO A 250 -1.62 -3.44 -6.52
C PRO A 250 -1.59 -4.92 -6.88
N GLY A 251 -0.90 -5.69 -6.06
CA GLY A 251 -0.69 -7.12 -6.26
C GLY A 251 -1.91 -7.99 -5.96
N LEU A 252 -1.77 -9.26 -6.34
CA LEU A 252 -2.78 -10.32 -6.11
C LEU A 252 -2.82 -10.76 -4.64
N PHE A 253 -1.70 -10.63 -3.95
CA PHE A 253 -1.54 -10.87 -2.52
C PHE A 253 -0.75 -9.68 -1.95
N GLY A 254 -1.36 -8.97 -1.02
CA GLY A 254 -0.79 -7.74 -0.48
C GLY A 254 -1.82 -7.07 0.40
N LEU A 255 -1.37 -6.73 1.61
CA LEU A 255 -2.07 -6.19 2.77
C LEU A 255 -3.58 -5.92 2.67
N THR A 256 -4.29 -6.53 3.63
CA THR A 256 -5.50 -6.08 4.30
C THR A 256 -5.62 -4.55 4.27
N ALA A 257 -6.84 -4.03 4.08
CA ALA A 257 -7.17 -2.65 4.44
C ALA A 257 -6.43 -2.29 5.74
N LEU A 258 -5.57 -1.27 5.69
CA LEU A 258 -4.68 -0.91 6.79
C LEU A 258 -5.42 -0.16 7.89
N GLY A 259 -6.70 0.14 7.66
CA GLY A 259 -7.49 1.06 8.46
C GLY A 259 -7.29 2.49 7.95
N GLY A 260 -8.36 3.28 8.03
CA GLY A 260 -8.37 4.67 7.55
C GLY A 260 -8.74 4.82 6.07
N GLU A 261 -9.07 3.73 5.36
CA GLU A 261 -9.57 3.83 3.99
C GLU A 261 -10.86 4.66 3.91
N SER A 262 -10.89 5.58 2.95
CA SER A 262 -12.10 6.32 2.59
C SER A 262 -13.15 5.41 1.94
N VAL A 263 -14.41 5.88 1.96
CA VAL A 263 -15.53 5.26 1.25
C VAL A 263 -15.20 5.07 -0.23
N GLU A 264 -14.52 6.04 -0.84
CA GLU A 264 -14.13 6.00 -2.25
C GLU A 264 -13.08 4.91 -2.52
N GLN A 265 -12.12 4.71 -1.61
CA GLN A 265 -11.13 3.64 -1.76
C GLN A 265 -11.77 2.26 -1.60
N HIS A 266 -12.69 2.10 -0.65
CA HIS A 266 -13.47 0.88 -0.51
C HIS A 266 -14.34 0.59 -1.72
N ALA A 267 -14.96 1.62 -2.32
CA ALA A 267 -15.78 1.47 -3.53
C ALA A 267 -15.00 0.88 -4.70
N GLU A 268 -13.73 1.26 -4.84
CA GLU A 268 -12.86 0.87 -5.95
C GLU A 268 -11.93 -0.31 -5.62
N TYR A 269 -11.87 -0.78 -4.37
CA TYR A 269 -10.90 -1.78 -3.90
C TYR A 269 -10.78 -3.01 -4.81
N LEU A 270 -11.91 -3.68 -5.10
CA LEU A 270 -11.91 -4.92 -5.89
C LEU A 270 -11.58 -4.64 -7.36
N ARG A 271 -12.22 -3.62 -7.94
CA ARG A 271 -12.03 -3.23 -9.33
C ARG A 271 -10.59 -2.81 -9.61
N CYS A 272 -10.01 -2.00 -8.72
CA CYS A 272 -8.63 -1.54 -8.75
C CYS A 272 -7.65 -2.70 -8.90
N ARG A 273 -7.80 -3.74 -8.07
CA ARG A 273 -6.97 -4.94 -8.11
C ARG A 273 -7.21 -5.77 -9.37
N ARG A 274 -8.48 -6.00 -9.72
CA ARG A 274 -8.82 -6.79 -10.91
C ARG A 274 -8.27 -6.16 -12.21
N LEU A 275 -8.36 -4.83 -12.33
CA LEU A 275 -7.82 -4.12 -13.49
C LEU A 275 -6.28 -4.12 -13.49
N ALA A 276 -5.64 -4.04 -12.32
CA ALA A 276 -4.19 -4.14 -12.19
C ALA A 276 -3.69 -5.52 -12.62
N GLU A 277 -4.39 -6.60 -12.27
CA GLU A 277 -4.09 -7.95 -12.77
C GLU A 277 -4.12 -8.02 -14.30
N THR A 278 -5.11 -7.37 -14.94
CA THR A 278 -5.18 -7.31 -16.41
C THR A 278 -3.96 -6.60 -16.99
N VAL A 279 -3.56 -5.47 -16.41
CA VAL A 279 -2.37 -4.73 -16.84
C VAL A 279 -1.13 -5.62 -16.68
N VAL A 280 -0.89 -6.17 -15.48
CA VAL A 280 0.27 -7.01 -15.19
C VAL A 280 0.34 -8.23 -16.11
N ALA A 281 -0.78 -8.89 -16.38
CA ALA A 281 -0.84 -10.05 -17.28
C ALA A 281 -0.54 -9.70 -18.74
N SER A 282 -0.72 -8.44 -19.14
CA SER A 282 -0.42 -7.96 -20.49
C SER A 282 1.04 -7.54 -20.69
N LEU A 283 1.79 -7.37 -19.60
CA LEU A 283 3.15 -6.86 -19.66
C LEU A 283 4.09 -7.88 -20.31
N PRO A 284 5.03 -7.43 -21.17
CA PRO A 284 6.01 -8.32 -21.76
C PRO A 284 6.92 -8.92 -20.68
N ALA A 285 7.24 -10.21 -20.82
CA ALA A 285 8.27 -10.83 -20.01
C ALA A 285 9.64 -10.27 -20.42
N HIS A 286 10.25 -9.44 -19.59
CA HIS A 286 11.60 -8.95 -19.82
C HIS A 286 12.63 -9.74 -19.01
N PRO A 287 13.75 -10.17 -19.63
CA PRO A 287 14.74 -11.01 -18.97
C PRO A 287 15.70 -10.24 -18.04
N VAL A 288 15.68 -8.90 -18.01
CA VAL A 288 16.61 -8.10 -17.21
C VAL A 288 15.91 -6.86 -16.65
N PRO A 289 15.86 -6.67 -15.31
CA PRO A 289 15.43 -5.43 -14.71
C PRO A 289 16.32 -4.27 -15.15
N ARG A 290 15.74 -3.18 -15.66
CA ARG A 290 16.50 -1.95 -15.88
C ARG A 290 16.82 -1.37 -14.51
N HIS A 291 18.11 -1.28 -14.20
CA HIS A 291 18.65 -0.53 -13.07
C HIS A 291 17.89 -0.67 -11.75
N ARG A 292 17.77 -1.89 -11.20
CA ARG A 292 17.56 -2.01 -9.76
C ARG A 292 18.79 -1.43 -9.08
N GLU A 293 18.59 -0.37 -8.31
CA GLU A 293 19.67 0.18 -7.52
C GLU A 293 20.19 -0.88 -6.55
N ASP A 294 21.51 -0.92 -6.42
CA ASP A 294 22.17 -1.74 -5.41
C ASP A 294 22.04 -1.03 -4.07
N LEU A 295 20.80 -0.98 -3.58
CA LEU A 295 20.44 -0.43 -2.29
C LEU A 295 21.27 -1.05 -1.15
N PRO A 296 21.57 -2.38 -1.13
CA PRO A 296 22.51 -2.94 -0.16
C PRO A 296 23.88 -2.25 -0.18
N LYS A 297 24.42 -1.96 -1.37
CA LYS A 297 25.67 -1.21 -1.50
C LYS A 297 25.54 0.23 -1.04
N LEU A 298 24.45 0.91 -1.36
CA LEU A 298 24.18 2.30 -0.91
C LEU A 298 24.07 2.37 0.61
N ALA A 299 23.32 1.45 1.21
CA ALA A 299 23.20 1.28 2.65
C ALA A 299 24.56 1.00 3.31
N ALA A 300 25.36 0.09 2.74
CA ALA A 300 26.70 -0.21 3.24
C ALA A 300 27.64 1.01 3.17
N GLU A 301 27.59 1.76 2.06
CA GLU A 301 28.36 3.00 1.90
C GLU A 301 27.96 4.03 2.96
N TRP A 302 26.65 4.25 3.14
CA TRP A 302 26.15 5.20 4.12
C TRP A 302 26.52 4.81 5.55
N MET A 303 26.29 3.54 5.93
CA MET A 303 26.67 3.02 7.24
C MET A 303 28.16 3.19 7.50
N SER A 304 29.03 3.02 6.50
CA SER A 304 30.48 3.16 6.68
C SER A 304 30.91 4.56 7.16
N ARG A 305 30.08 5.59 6.95
CA ARG A 305 30.30 6.96 7.43
C ARG A 305 30.05 7.11 8.94
N TRP A 306 29.41 6.13 9.57
CA TRP A 306 28.98 6.14 10.96
C TRP A 306 29.54 4.96 11.78
N PRO A 307 30.87 4.76 11.86
CA PRO A 307 31.46 3.58 12.47
C PRO A 307 31.17 3.44 13.98
N GLU A 308 30.79 4.52 14.64
CA GLU A 308 30.45 4.55 16.07
C GLU A 308 28.95 4.45 16.34
N ALA A 309 28.11 4.58 15.31
CA ALA A 309 26.64 4.58 15.39
C ALA A 309 26.03 3.57 14.40
N GLN A 310 26.64 2.39 14.28
CA GLN A 310 26.20 1.33 13.36
C GLN A 310 24.82 0.78 13.71
N ASP A 311 24.49 0.68 14.99
CA ASP A 311 23.19 0.15 15.43
C ASP A 311 22.07 1.16 15.10
N GLU A 312 22.31 2.46 15.31
CA GLU A 312 21.40 3.55 14.97
C GLU A 312 21.26 3.72 13.44
N ALA A 313 22.35 3.63 12.69
CA ALA A 313 22.30 3.64 11.23
C ALA A 313 21.50 2.44 10.69
N GLY A 314 21.73 1.24 11.26
CA GLY A 314 20.94 0.06 10.95
C GLY A 314 19.45 0.28 11.23
N ALA A 315 19.10 0.97 12.33
CA ALA A 315 17.72 1.29 12.66
C ALA A 315 17.05 2.23 11.65
N VAL A 316 17.77 3.24 11.13
CA VAL A 316 17.24 4.10 10.05
C VAL A 316 16.94 3.28 8.79
N LEU A 317 17.84 2.36 8.42
CA LEU A 317 17.65 1.51 7.25
C LEU A 317 16.51 0.49 7.44
N ASP A 318 16.39 -0.07 8.65
CA ASP A 318 15.30 -1.00 9.00
C ASP A 318 13.92 -0.29 8.96
N ALA A 319 13.87 1.00 9.32
CA ALA A 319 12.63 1.80 9.31
C ALA A 319 12.29 2.36 7.91
N TRP A 320 13.27 2.46 7.00
CA TRP A 320 13.03 2.92 5.65
C TRP A 320 12.28 1.84 4.86
N PRO A 321 11.23 2.17 4.08
CA PRO A 321 10.46 1.16 3.36
C PRO A 321 11.25 0.60 2.16
N LEU A 322 11.64 -0.68 2.23
CA LEU A 322 12.55 -1.33 1.28
C LEU A 322 11.96 -2.52 0.50
N ASP A 323 10.68 -2.87 0.69
CA ASP A 323 10.10 -4.08 0.08
C ASP A 323 10.11 -4.04 -1.46
N VAL A 324 10.19 -2.83 -2.03
CA VAL A 324 10.47 -2.60 -3.44
C VAL A 324 11.78 -1.82 -3.59
N PRO A 325 12.92 -2.50 -3.83
CA PRO A 325 14.22 -1.83 -3.95
C PRO A 325 14.27 -0.74 -5.03
N ALA A 326 13.50 -0.88 -6.11
CA ALA A 326 13.44 0.11 -7.19
C ALA A 326 12.79 1.44 -6.76
N LEU A 327 12.05 1.46 -5.65
CA LEU A 327 11.36 2.63 -5.10
C LEU A 327 12.09 3.25 -3.91
N ALA A 328 13.20 2.66 -3.47
CA ALA A 328 13.82 2.97 -2.19
C ALA A 328 14.49 4.35 -2.11
N VAL A 329 14.91 4.94 -3.25
CA VAL A 329 15.57 6.26 -3.26
C VAL A 329 14.64 7.47 -3.24
N GLY A 330 13.34 7.26 -3.40
CA GLY A 330 12.38 8.37 -3.28
C GLY A 330 12.42 8.97 -1.88
N CYS A 331 12.39 10.29 -1.76
CA CYS A 331 12.45 11.00 -0.47
C CYS A 331 11.56 12.24 -0.47
N SER A 332 10.24 12.03 -0.46
CA SER A 332 9.25 13.08 -0.24
C SER A 332 9.15 13.49 1.23
N PRO A 333 8.61 14.70 1.52
CA PRO A 333 8.17 15.09 2.85
C PRO A 333 7.39 14.00 3.59
N HIS A 334 6.38 13.43 2.92
CA HIS A 334 5.53 12.39 3.49
C HIS A 334 6.31 11.13 3.89
N ARG A 335 7.15 10.56 3.02
CA ARG A 335 7.98 9.38 3.36
C ARG A 335 8.94 9.66 4.51
N VAL A 336 9.61 10.81 4.49
CA VAL A 336 10.55 11.17 5.56
C VAL A 336 9.83 11.32 6.90
N ALA A 337 8.65 11.94 6.90
CA ALA A 337 7.82 12.07 8.10
C ALA A 337 7.33 10.71 8.61
N TYR A 338 6.87 9.84 7.70
CA TYR A 338 6.45 8.47 8.02
C TYR A 338 7.58 7.70 8.70
N VAL A 339 8.78 7.70 8.14
CA VAL A 339 9.94 7.02 8.74
C VAL A 339 10.32 7.64 10.08
N ALA A 340 10.33 8.96 10.20
CA ALA A 340 10.60 9.62 11.47
C ALA A 340 9.58 9.22 12.55
N GLN A 341 8.30 9.10 12.18
CA GLN A 341 7.24 8.66 13.08
C GLN A 341 7.41 7.19 13.48
N GLN A 342 7.69 6.29 12.54
CA GLN A 342 8.00 4.88 12.82
C GLN A 342 9.16 4.74 13.82
N ILE A 343 10.24 5.52 13.65
CA ILE A 343 11.37 5.54 14.58
C ILE A 343 10.91 6.02 15.97
N ARG A 344 10.07 7.06 16.07
CA ARG A 344 9.55 7.53 17.37
C ARG A 344 8.69 6.48 18.06
N GLU A 345 7.81 5.81 17.31
CA GLU A 345 6.92 4.78 17.84
C GLU A 345 7.69 3.54 18.32
N GLU A 346 8.70 3.10 17.56
CA GLU A 346 9.48 1.91 17.92
C GLU A 346 10.44 2.16 19.10
N TYR A 347 11.08 3.34 19.15
CA TYR A 347 12.16 3.63 20.09
C TYR A 347 11.75 4.51 21.28
N GLY A 348 10.60 5.19 21.22
CA GLY A 348 10.12 6.08 22.28
C GLY A 348 11.16 7.14 22.67
N ASP A 349 11.46 7.24 23.96
CA ASP A 349 12.45 8.19 24.49
C ASP A 349 13.88 7.99 23.93
N GLU A 350 14.18 6.81 23.37
CA GLU A 350 15.48 6.50 22.78
C GLU A 350 15.56 6.80 21.27
N ALA A 351 14.54 7.41 20.68
CA ALA A 351 14.50 7.73 19.25
C ALA A 351 15.54 8.79 18.83
N GLY A 352 15.97 9.67 19.75
CA GLY A 352 16.82 10.83 19.44
C GLY A 352 18.11 10.51 18.66
N PRO A 353 18.95 9.56 19.13
CA PRO A 353 20.16 9.15 18.41
C PRO A 353 19.91 8.57 17.03
N VAL A 354 18.80 7.85 16.82
CA VAL A 354 18.43 7.28 15.52
C VAL A 354 17.97 8.39 14.57
N LEU A 355 17.07 9.26 15.02
CA LEU A 355 16.57 10.40 14.25
C LEU A 355 17.69 11.36 13.83
N ALA A 356 18.73 11.53 14.65
CA ALA A 356 19.87 12.38 14.32
C ALA A 356 20.63 11.94 13.05
N LEU A 357 20.50 10.68 12.63
CA LEU A 357 21.12 10.16 11.41
C LEU A 357 20.23 10.31 10.17
N LEU A 358 18.91 10.48 10.34
CA LEU A 358 17.94 10.51 9.25
C LEU A 358 18.24 11.61 8.20
N PRO A 359 18.63 12.86 8.56
CA PRO A 359 18.95 13.87 7.56
C PRO A 359 20.11 13.45 6.63
N GLY A 360 21.12 12.78 7.17
CA GLY A 360 22.26 12.31 6.38
C GLY A 360 21.91 11.17 5.43
N TRP A 361 20.88 10.38 5.74
CA TRP A 361 20.31 9.39 4.82
C TRP A 361 19.52 10.07 3.71
N VAL A 362 18.64 11.02 4.06
CA VAL A 362 17.85 11.80 3.09
C VAL A 362 18.74 12.55 2.10
N ASP A 363 19.82 13.20 2.56
CA ASP A 363 20.76 13.89 1.66
C ASP A 363 21.40 12.92 0.64
N LEU A 364 21.75 11.71 1.08
CA LEU A 364 22.35 10.70 0.22
C LEU A 364 21.35 10.25 -0.86
N LEU A 365 20.11 9.95 -0.46
CA LEU A 365 19.05 9.55 -1.39
C LEU A 365 18.67 10.67 -2.36
N ALA A 366 18.55 11.90 -1.87
CA ALA A 366 18.28 13.08 -2.69
C ALA A 366 19.37 13.30 -3.75
N GLY A 367 20.64 13.19 -3.37
CA GLY A 367 21.76 13.27 -4.30
C GLY A 367 21.76 12.13 -5.32
N ARG A 368 21.34 10.93 -4.90
CA ARG A 368 21.25 9.75 -5.77
C ARG A 368 20.11 9.85 -6.79
N ASN A 369 18.95 10.30 -6.35
CA ASN A 369 17.75 10.47 -7.16
C ASN A 369 17.76 11.79 -7.98
N GLY A 370 18.80 12.62 -7.82
CA GLY A 370 18.93 13.88 -8.56
C GLY A 370 17.89 14.92 -8.17
N LEU A 371 17.40 14.90 -6.92
CA LEU A 371 16.44 15.89 -6.45
C LEU A 371 17.01 17.31 -6.50
N THR A 372 16.22 18.24 -7.00
CA THR A 372 16.60 19.66 -7.02
C THR A 372 16.73 20.20 -5.58
N PRO A 373 17.58 21.23 -5.33
CA PRO A 373 17.73 21.80 -3.99
C PRO A 373 16.42 22.26 -3.34
N GLU A 374 15.47 22.73 -4.15
CA GLU A 374 14.11 23.09 -3.70
C GLU A 374 13.39 21.92 -3.04
N LEU A 375 13.38 20.75 -3.69
CA LEU A 375 12.71 19.55 -3.20
C LEU A 375 13.39 19.02 -1.93
N VAL A 376 14.73 19.05 -1.90
CA VAL A 376 15.50 18.65 -0.70
C VAL A 376 15.18 19.56 0.49
N ALA A 377 15.08 20.87 0.26
CA ALA A 377 14.76 21.84 1.31
C ALA A 377 13.36 21.64 1.92
N ARG A 378 12.43 21.00 1.18
CA ARG A 378 11.09 20.67 1.67
C ARG A 378 11.03 19.35 2.42
N ALA A 379 11.80 18.34 2.00
CA ALA A 379 11.82 17.04 2.68
C ALA A 379 12.64 17.07 3.99
N ARG A 380 13.73 17.84 4.02
CA ARG A 380 14.68 17.90 5.13
C ARG A 380 14.08 18.25 6.50
N PRO A 381 13.18 19.25 6.65
CA PRO A 381 12.61 19.60 7.95
C PRO A 381 11.95 18.43 8.69
N TYR A 382 11.36 17.47 7.97
CA TYR A 382 10.74 16.28 8.56
C TYR A 382 11.78 15.30 9.10
N ALA A 383 12.95 15.21 8.48
CA ALA A 383 14.08 14.46 9.01
C ALA A 383 14.66 15.11 10.28
N GLU A 384 14.52 16.43 10.40
CA GLU A 384 14.98 17.24 11.54
C GLU A 384 13.93 17.31 12.67
N GLY A 385 12.77 16.68 12.48
CA GLY A 385 11.79 16.48 13.53
C GLY A 385 10.47 17.23 13.37
N LEU A 386 10.26 17.95 12.27
CA LEU A 386 8.96 18.51 11.92
C LEU A 386 7.92 17.39 11.83
N ILE A 387 6.72 17.63 12.36
CA ILE A 387 5.59 16.71 12.25
C ILE A 387 4.81 17.08 10.99
N HIS A 388 4.55 16.08 10.14
CA HIS A 388 3.68 16.24 8.99
C HIS A 388 2.22 16.16 9.45
N PRO A 389 1.33 17.07 8.99
CA PRO A 389 -0.08 17.07 9.40
C PRO A 389 -0.73 15.70 9.18
N ASP A 390 -0.48 15.08 8.02
CA ASP A 390 -1.05 13.77 7.68
C ASP A 390 -0.34 12.56 8.33
N VAL A 391 0.70 12.80 9.13
CA VAL A 391 1.44 11.77 9.88
C VAL A 391 1.42 12.07 11.38
N ALA A 392 0.55 12.98 11.81
CA ALA A 392 0.49 13.40 13.20
C ALA A 392 -0.03 12.28 14.12
N PRO A 393 0.53 12.12 15.34
CA PRO A 393 0.05 11.12 16.29
C PRO A 393 -1.42 11.36 16.65
N GLY A 394 -2.28 10.39 16.32
CA GLY A 394 -3.72 10.43 16.65
C GLY A 394 -4.65 10.61 15.45
N ASP A 395 -4.12 10.89 14.25
CA ASP A 395 -4.89 11.01 13.00
C ASP A 395 -4.50 9.87 12.06
N ARG A 396 -4.84 8.63 12.44
CA ARG A 396 -4.42 7.42 11.70
C ARG A 396 -5.22 7.20 10.41
N ASP A 397 -6.32 7.93 10.24
CA ASP A 397 -7.07 7.98 8.97
C ASP A 397 -6.24 8.70 7.88
N ALA A 398 -5.21 9.46 8.27
CA ALA A 398 -4.36 10.24 7.36
C ALA A 398 -3.17 9.47 6.77
N HIS A 399 -2.95 8.18 7.12
CA HIS A 399 -1.87 7.36 6.56
C HIS A 399 -1.95 7.17 5.04
N GLN A 400 -3.10 7.49 4.44
CA GLN A 400 -3.37 7.46 3.01
C GLN A 400 -3.52 8.89 2.47
N ALA A 401 -2.60 9.77 2.88
CA ALA A 401 -2.60 11.17 2.49
C ALA A 401 -2.74 11.29 0.96
N ARG A 402 -3.82 11.94 0.52
CA ARG A 402 -3.96 12.27 -0.91
C ARG A 402 -2.82 13.18 -1.35
N VAL A 403 -2.42 14.11 -0.48
CA VAL A 403 -1.35 15.09 -0.69
C VAL A 403 -0.07 14.62 0.00
N ILE A 404 1.06 14.66 -0.70
CA ILE A 404 2.37 14.23 -0.16
C ILE A 404 3.30 15.41 0.19
N GLU A 405 2.75 16.62 0.22
CA GLU A 405 3.45 17.91 0.40
C GLU A 405 3.34 18.53 1.79
#